data_AF-A0A8M1HM39-F1
#
_entry.id   AF-A0A8M1HM39-F1
#
_cell.length_a   1.000
_cell.length_b   1.000
_cell.length_c   1.000
_cell.angle_alpha   90.00
_cell.angle_beta   90.00
_cell.angle_gamma   90.00
#
_symmetry.space_group_name_H-M   'P 1'
#
loop_
_entity.id
_entity.type
_entity.pdbx_description
1 polymer ?
#
loop_
_entity_poly.entity_id
_entity_poly.type
_entity_poly.pdbx_seq_one_letter_code
_entity_poly.pdbx_strand_id
1 'polypeptide(L)'
;MMFPDFPFDSGLNSFLPHQEVQRYLESYCLSHDIRPHIRFSVMVENVKPVDEERARWEVTSSDLSGCQKTELFDAVFVCSGHYSEPHIPEIPGLENFKGQVLHSHLYRFAEPFSGRSVVVLGAKASGLDISMELARVGAKVILSHRRPRLTFPLPCGIQQSSEVVAVEADGRIRFQDDSRSHADVLMFCTGYVYKFPFLDAGQLGLEIHDHTVSPLYRYLLPPAFPSLFFIGICKIICPFPNFNCQVQFALAVLDGSVILPSQAEMEEEARRELQEKVSRGVEQRHLLVLDQDQWDYCRSLADAANFPPLCPAVCSLYKEVAHQRQIHPQNYRMRNYRLLSDTEWELRD
;
A
#
# COMPACT_ATOMS: atom_id res chain seq x y z
N MET A 1 -2.53 6.51 -13.09
CA MET A 1 -2.37 6.95 -11.69
C MET A 1 -2.95 8.34 -11.43
N MET A 2 -3.10 9.25 -12.40
CA MET A 2 -3.58 10.62 -12.15
C MET A 2 -4.96 10.71 -11.48
N PHE A 3 -5.22 11.83 -10.80
CA PHE A 3 -6.57 12.24 -10.41
C PHE A 3 -7.43 12.50 -11.67
N PRO A 4 -8.73 12.18 -11.64
CA PRO A 4 -9.61 12.34 -12.81
C PRO A 4 -9.72 13.79 -13.32
N ASP A 5 -9.61 14.77 -12.43
CA ASP A 5 -9.75 16.20 -12.67
C ASP A 5 -8.42 16.94 -12.94
N PHE A 6 -7.29 16.24 -12.81
CA PHE A 6 -5.97 16.85 -12.91
C PHE A 6 -5.00 15.92 -13.65
N PRO A 7 -4.95 15.99 -14.99
CA PRO A 7 -4.10 15.11 -15.79
C PRO A 7 -2.61 15.42 -15.61
N PHE A 8 -1.75 14.41 -15.84
CA PHE A 8 -0.31 14.65 -16.03
C PHE A 8 -0.08 15.41 -17.34
N ASP A 9 1.06 16.11 -17.44
CA ASP A 9 1.53 16.65 -18.70
C ASP A 9 1.69 15.53 -19.75
N SER A 10 1.03 15.73 -20.89
CA SER A 10 1.01 14.78 -22.02
C SER A 10 2.40 14.52 -22.64
N GLY A 11 3.38 15.40 -22.43
CA GLY A 11 4.76 15.22 -22.89
C GLY A 11 5.56 14.24 -22.04
N LEU A 12 5.10 13.89 -20.83
CA LEU A 12 5.82 13.00 -19.94
C LEU A 12 5.72 11.53 -20.39
N ASN A 13 6.67 10.72 -19.90
CA ASN A 13 6.60 9.26 -20.05
C ASN A 13 5.60 8.66 -19.06
N SER A 14 5.04 7.49 -19.38
CA SER A 14 4.04 6.84 -18.50
C SER A 14 4.63 6.30 -17.19
N PHE A 15 5.93 6.00 -17.17
CA PHE A 15 6.64 5.53 -15.98
C PHE A 15 7.58 6.61 -15.48
N LEU A 16 7.03 7.44 -14.60
CA LEU A 16 7.70 8.61 -14.05
C LEU A 16 8.69 8.23 -12.94
N PRO A 17 9.82 8.95 -12.80
CA PRO A 17 10.58 8.92 -11.57
C PRO A 17 9.77 9.60 -10.45
N HIS A 18 10.04 9.24 -9.20
CA HIS A 18 9.23 9.68 -8.06
C HIS A 18 9.21 11.21 -7.88
N GLN A 19 10.24 11.92 -8.34
CA GLN A 19 10.31 13.39 -8.33
C GLN A 19 9.22 14.03 -9.19
N GLU A 20 8.89 13.47 -10.36
CA GLU A 20 7.80 14.01 -11.19
C GLU A 20 6.44 13.75 -10.54
N VAL A 21 6.28 12.60 -9.88
CA VAL A 21 5.06 12.31 -9.11
C VAL A 21 4.91 13.30 -7.94
N GLN A 22 6.00 13.63 -7.25
CA GLN A 22 6.01 14.65 -6.21
C GLN A 22 5.61 16.03 -6.78
N ARG A 23 6.21 16.48 -7.88
CA ARG A 23 5.86 17.76 -8.52
C ARG A 23 4.41 17.82 -8.96
N TYR A 24 3.87 16.71 -9.46
CA TYR A 24 2.45 16.58 -9.80
C TYR A 24 1.55 16.81 -8.58
N LEU A 25 1.87 16.19 -7.43
CA LEU A 25 1.11 16.38 -6.19
C LEU A 25 1.25 17.81 -5.64
N GLU A 26 2.45 18.40 -5.71
CA GLU A 26 2.68 19.80 -5.34
C GLU A 26 1.87 20.76 -6.22
N SER A 27 1.82 20.48 -7.53
CA SER A 27 1.02 21.25 -8.49
C SER A 27 -0.48 21.12 -8.22
N TYR A 28 -0.96 19.92 -7.90
CA TYR A 28 -2.35 19.67 -7.49
C TYR A 28 -2.71 20.46 -6.23
N CYS A 29 -1.82 20.47 -5.22
CA CYS A 29 -2.03 21.21 -3.99
C CYS A 29 -2.06 22.73 -4.21
N LEU A 30 -1.25 23.23 -5.16
CA LEU A 30 -1.22 24.64 -5.53
C LEU A 30 -2.47 25.04 -6.32
N SER A 31 -2.90 24.22 -7.29
CA SER A 31 -4.06 24.56 -8.15
C SER A 31 -5.38 24.57 -7.39
N HIS A 32 -5.49 23.78 -6.33
CA HIS A 32 -6.70 23.65 -5.51
C HIS A 32 -6.60 24.38 -4.15
N ASP A 33 -5.58 25.22 -3.94
CA ASP A 33 -5.34 25.98 -2.70
C ASP A 33 -5.42 25.10 -1.42
N ILE A 34 -4.84 23.90 -1.46
CA ILE A 34 -4.88 22.94 -0.34
C ILE A 34 -3.85 23.30 0.72
N ARG A 35 -2.73 23.91 0.31
CA ARG A 35 -1.57 24.14 1.18
C ARG A 35 -1.87 24.91 2.47
N PRO A 36 -2.71 25.97 2.48
CA PRO A 36 -3.09 26.67 3.72
C PRO A 36 -3.76 25.79 4.78
N HIS A 37 -4.33 24.64 4.38
CA HIS A 37 -4.99 23.69 5.27
C HIS A 37 -4.03 22.63 5.84
N ILE A 38 -2.75 22.61 5.43
CA ILE A 38 -1.77 21.63 5.87
C ILE A 38 -0.86 22.22 6.94
N ARG A 39 -0.81 21.57 8.10
CA ARG A 39 0.17 21.87 9.16
C ARG A 39 1.33 20.89 9.09
N PHE A 40 2.39 21.28 8.39
CA PHE A 40 3.61 20.47 8.29
C PHE A 40 4.34 20.39 9.63
N SER A 41 5.11 19.32 9.82
CA SER A 41 5.91 19.09 11.02
C SER A 41 5.10 19.09 12.32
N VAL A 42 3.85 18.64 12.21
CA VAL A 42 2.93 18.40 13.32
C VAL A 42 2.59 16.91 13.31
N MET A 43 2.87 16.24 14.43
CA MET A 43 2.59 14.81 14.61
C MET A 43 1.27 14.66 15.35
N VAL A 44 0.35 13.85 14.82
CA VAL A 44 -0.86 13.45 15.55
C VAL A 44 -0.47 12.38 16.56
N GLU A 45 -0.78 12.62 17.83
CA GLU A 45 -0.43 11.75 18.95
C GLU A 45 -1.62 10.95 19.46
N ASN A 46 -2.82 11.53 19.43
CA ASN A 46 -4.04 10.87 19.91
C ASN A 46 -5.28 11.40 19.19
N VAL A 47 -6.21 10.50 18.89
CA VAL A 47 -7.52 10.78 18.32
C VAL A 47 -8.55 9.94 19.07
N LYS A 48 -9.49 10.60 19.75
CA LYS A 48 -10.55 9.91 20.51
C LYS A 48 -11.91 10.59 20.30
N PRO A 49 -13.01 9.83 20.33
CA PRO A 49 -14.34 10.42 20.35
C PRO A 49 -14.59 11.16 21.68
N VAL A 50 -15.29 12.29 21.61
CA VAL A 50 -15.73 13.08 22.78
C VAL A 50 -17.09 12.60 23.29
N ASP A 51 -17.95 12.14 22.38
CA ASP A 51 -19.31 11.68 22.64
C ASP A 51 -19.62 10.56 21.62
N GLU A 52 -20.05 9.40 22.11
CA GLU A 52 -20.41 8.25 21.27
C GLU A 52 -21.67 8.53 20.41
N GLU A 53 -22.56 9.43 20.85
CA GLU A 53 -23.82 9.70 20.15
C GLU A 53 -23.71 10.76 19.05
N ARG A 54 -22.74 11.69 19.15
CA ARG A 54 -22.56 12.82 18.20
C ARG A 54 -21.17 12.93 17.58
N ALA A 55 -20.33 11.91 17.81
CA ALA A 55 -19.01 11.66 17.22
C ALA A 55 -18.22 12.92 16.82
N ARG A 56 -18.08 13.87 17.75
CA ARG A 56 -16.99 14.86 17.68
C ARG A 56 -15.71 14.21 18.15
N TRP A 57 -14.60 14.65 17.59
CA TRP A 57 -13.28 14.07 17.75
C TRP A 57 -12.36 15.04 18.45
N GLU A 58 -11.71 14.57 19.51
CA GLU A 58 -10.58 15.26 20.11
C GLU A 58 -9.29 14.76 19.45
N VAL A 59 -8.58 15.66 18.76
CA VAL A 59 -7.29 15.36 18.11
C VAL A 59 -6.19 16.11 18.86
N THR A 60 -5.28 15.37 19.46
CA THR A 60 -4.08 15.89 20.11
C THR A 60 -2.88 15.72 19.17
N SER A 61 -2.12 16.79 19.01
CA SER A 61 -0.95 16.83 18.13
C SER A 61 0.17 17.67 18.73
N SER A 62 1.41 17.36 18.35
CA SER A 62 2.61 18.05 18.81
C SER A 62 3.43 18.60 17.64
N ASP A 63 3.98 19.80 17.77
CA ASP A 63 4.96 20.33 16.83
C ASP A 63 6.41 19.90 17.16
N LEU A 64 7.39 20.35 16.38
CA LEU A 64 8.82 20.04 16.59
C LEU A 64 9.40 20.58 17.91
N SER A 65 8.73 21.52 18.57
CA SER A 65 9.13 22.03 19.88
C SER A 65 8.62 21.15 21.03
N GLY A 66 7.76 20.17 20.72
CA GLY A 66 7.06 19.36 21.71
C GLY A 66 5.82 20.06 22.29
N CYS A 67 5.41 21.20 21.74
CA CYS A 67 4.20 21.89 22.18
C CYS A 67 2.98 21.09 21.71
N GLN A 68 2.23 20.55 22.66
CA GLN A 68 1.00 19.83 22.40
C GLN A 68 -0.20 20.77 22.28
N LYS A 69 -1.08 20.48 21.33
CA LYS A 69 -2.35 21.15 21.13
C LYS A 69 -3.44 20.13 20.89
N THR A 70 -4.58 20.36 21.52
CA THR A 70 -5.78 19.55 21.38
C THR A 70 -6.89 20.38 20.74
N GLU A 71 -7.50 19.86 19.68
CA GLU A 71 -8.56 20.51 18.91
C GLU A 71 -9.74 19.57 18.68
N LEU A 72 -10.93 20.16 18.47
CA LEU A 72 -12.16 19.44 18.19
C LEU A 72 -12.48 19.45 16.70
N PHE A 73 -12.90 18.30 16.19
CA PHE A 73 -13.31 18.11 14.79
C PHE A 73 -14.62 17.34 14.70
N ASP A 74 -15.43 17.60 13.68
CA ASP A 74 -16.68 16.88 13.45
C ASP A 74 -16.47 15.54 12.71
N ALA A 75 -15.36 15.43 11.98
CA ALA A 75 -14.96 14.23 11.26
C ALA A 75 -13.44 14.08 11.20
N VAL A 76 -12.95 12.85 11.06
CA VAL A 76 -11.53 12.52 10.94
C VAL A 76 -11.29 11.60 9.76
N PHE A 77 -10.29 11.94 8.94
CA PHE A 77 -9.80 11.10 7.84
C PHE A 77 -8.39 10.63 8.17
N VAL A 78 -8.23 9.32 8.41
CA VAL A 78 -6.97 8.65 8.66
C VAL A 78 -6.31 8.33 7.31
N CYS A 79 -5.36 9.19 6.93
CA CYS A 79 -4.60 9.10 5.68
C CYS A 79 -3.08 8.87 5.93
N SER A 80 -2.71 8.28 7.07
CA SER A 80 -1.31 8.11 7.50
C SER A 80 -0.53 7.05 6.73
N GLY A 81 -1.18 6.33 5.81
CA GLY A 81 -0.59 5.25 5.03
C GLY A 81 -0.29 3.98 5.83
N HIS A 82 0.25 2.97 5.16
CA HIS A 82 0.53 1.64 5.73
C HIS A 82 1.76 0.95 5.11
N TYR A 83 2.67 1.72 4.53
CA TYR A 83 3.94 1.25 3.95
C TYR A 83 5.15 1.88 4.65
N SER A 84 5.04 2.08 5.96
CA SER A 84 6.10 2.68 6.81
C SER A 84 6.62 1.69 7.85
N GLU A 85 5.75 0.99 8.57
CA GLU A 85 6.14 0.04 9.62
C GLU A 85 6.58 -1.32 9.05
N PRO A 86 7.87 -1.69 9.12
CA PRO A 86 8.38 -2.92 8.53
C PRO A 86 7.76 -4.18 9.12
N HIS A 87 7.42 -5.15 8.28
CA HIS A 87 7.10 -6.50 8.75
C HIS A 87 8.38 -7.35 8.73
N ILE A 88 8.91 -7.67 9.92
CA ILE A 88 10.09 -8.54 10.08
C ILE A 88 9.60 -9.90 10.60
N PRO A 89 9.55 -10.95 9.75
CA PRO A 89 9.13 -12.27 10.20
C PRO A 89 10.17 -12.87 11.14
N GLU A 90 9.70 -13.67 12.09
CA GLU A 90 10.57 -14.48 12.92
C GLU A 90 11.28 -15.54 12.06
N ILE A 91 12.62 -15.52 12.09
CA ILE A 91 13.47 -16.53 11.45
C ILE A 91 14.33 -17.15 12.55
N PRO A 92 14.17 -18.46 12.84
CA PRO A 92 14.98 -19.13 13.84
C PRO A 92 16.48 -18.94 13.60
N GLY A 93 17.19 -18.51 14.64
CA GLY A 93 18.64 -18.33 14.59
C GLY A 93 19.12 -17.05 13.89
N LEU A 94 18.22 -16.12 13.54
CA LEU A 94 18.57 -14.87 12.81
C LEU A 94 19.71 -14.09 13.48
N GLU A 95 19.80 -14.12 14.81
CA GLU A 95 20.88 -13.53 15.61
C GLU A 95 22.27 -14.11 15.31
N ASN A 96 22.34 -15.31 14.71
CA ASN A 96 23.59 -15.93 14.29
C ASN A 96 24.11 -15.35 12.96
N PHE A 97 23.28 -14.61 12.20
CA PHE A 97 23.69 -14.02 10.93
C PHE A 97 24.82 -13.01 11.13
N LYS A 98 25.93 -13.21 10.42
CA LYS A 98 27.13 -12.38 10.57
C LYS A 98 27.15 -11.15 9.66
N GLY A 99 26.25 -11.11 8.68
CA GLY A 99 26.12 -10.00 7.74
C GLY A 99 25.14 -8.92 8.22
N GLN A 100 24.79 -8.03 7.30
CA GLN A 100 23.84 -6.95 7.56
C GLN A 100 22.39 -7.42 7.38
N VAL A 101 21.56 -7.23 8.40
CA VAL A 101 20.10 -7.36 8.27
C VAL A 101 19.51 -6.00 7.90
N LEU A 102 18.67 -5.96 6.87
CA LEU A 102 18.06 -4.72 6.38
C LEU A 102 16.63 -4.96 5.89
N HIS A 103 15.69 -4.06 6.19
CA HIS A 103 14.37 -4.08 5.54
C HIS A 103 14.35 -3.11 4.34
N SER A 104 13.54 -3.43 3.33
CA SER A 104 13.30 -2.58 2.15
C SER A 104 12.91 -1.14 2.49
N HIS A 105 12.33 -0.90 3.67
CA HIS A 105 12.02 0.44 4.18
C HIS A 105 13.27 1.33 4.36
N LEU A 106 14.42 0.74 4.68
CA LEU A 106 15.70 1.42 4.87
C LEU A 106 16.57 1.42 3.60
N TYR A 107 16.16 0.69 2.55
CA TYR A 107 16.83 0.74 1.26
C TYR A 107 16.66 2.14 0.64
N ARG A 108 17.72 2.65 0.00
CA ARG A 108 17.73 3.98 -0.63
C ARG A 108 18.24 3.95 -2.07
N PHE A 109 19.34 3.24 -2.31
CA PHE A 109 19.96 3.11 -3.62
C PHE A 109 20.90 1.88 -3.62
N ALA A 110 21.27 1.40 -4.81
CA ALA A 110 21.88 0.09 -5.01
C ALA A 110 23.40 0.07 -4.83
N GLU A 111 24.08 1.18 -5.08
CA GLU A 111 25.54 1.32 -5.17
C GLU A 111 26.30 0.71 -3.97
N PRO A 112 25.86 0.85 -2.71
CA PRO A 112 26.52 0.25 -1.54
C PRO A 112 26.54 -1.28 -1.53
N PHE A 113 25.77 -1.91 -2.43
CA PHE A 113 25.66 -3.36 -2.56
C PHE A 113 26.49 -3.93 -3.72
N SER A 114 27.21 -3.09 -4.46
CA SER A 114 28.06 -3.55 -5.58
C SER A 114 29.06 -4.63 -5.13
N GLY A 115 29.10 -5.74 -5.86
CA GLY A 115 29.98 -6.89 -5.56
C GLY A 115 29.58 -7.73 -4.33
N ARG A 116 28.57 -7.29 -3.55
CA ARG A 116 28.10 -8.03 -2.36
C ARG A 116 27.13 -9.15 -2.75
N SER A 117 27.05 -10.14 -1.88
CA SER A 117 26.03 -11.19 -1.91
C SER A 117 24.83 -10.78 -1.06
N VAL A 118 23.63 -10.75 -1.67
CA VAL A 118 22.40 -10.28 -1.04
C VAL A 118 21.31 -11.34 -1.16
N VAL A 119 20.76 -11.79 -0.04
CA VAL A 119 19.58 -12.65 -0.02
C VAL A 119 18.36 -11.76 0.21
N VAL A 120 17.47 -11.66 -0.78
CA VAL A 120 16.25 -10.86 -0.76
C VAL A 120 15.05 -11.74 -0.43
N LEU A 121 14.33 -11.43 0.65
CA LEU A 121 13.19 -12.21 1.14
C LEU A 121 11.88 -11.60 0.65
N GLY A 122 11.19 -12.33 -0.23
CA GLY A 122 9.92 -11.91 -0.82
C GLY A 122 10.09 -11.48 -2.28
N ALA A 123 9.17 -11.94 -3.14
CA ALA A 123 9.20 -11.70 -4.59
C ALA A 123 7.93 -10.97 -5.10
N LYS A 124 7.45 -10.01 -4.31
CA LYS A 124 6.44 -9.02 -4.74
C LYS A 124 7.15 -7.75 -5.23
N ALA A 125 6.46 -6.61 -5.27
CA ALA A 125 6.95 -5.34 -5.81
C ALA A 125 8.36 -4.96 -5.33
N SER A 126 8.58 -4.76 -4.02
CA SER A 126 9.90 -4.37 -3.49
C SER A 126 10.98 -5.41 -3.78
N GLY A 127 10.67 -6.69 -3.58
CA GLY A 127 11.62 -7.78 -3.80
C GLY A 127 12.12 -7.86 -5.22
N LEU A 128 11.22 -7.78 -6.20
CA LEU A 128 11.58 -7.80 -7.61
C LEU A 128 12.34 -6.54 -8.01
N ASP A 129 11.84 -5.35 -7.66
CA ASP A 129 12.45 -4.09 -8.11
C ASP A 129 13.85 -3.89 -7.51
N ILE A 130 13.99 -4.09 -6.18
CA ILE A 130 15.28 -4.02 -5.50
C ILE A 130 16.24 -5.08 -6.04
N SER A 131 15.79 -6.32 -6.28
CA SER A 131 16.67 -7.35 -6.87
C SER A 131 17.21 -6.94 -8.24
N MET A 132 16.38 -6.31 -9.07
CA MET A 132 16.81 -5.81 -10.39
C MET A 132 17.78 -4.64 -10.28
N GLU A 133 17.58 -3.70 -9.35
CA GLU A 133 18.52 -2.61 -9.08
C GLU A 133 19.87 -3.11 -8.55
N LEU A 134 19.84 -4.05 -7.61
CA LEU A 134 21.03 -4.69 -7.06
C LEU A 134 21.84 -5.43 -8.15
N ALA A 135 21.15 -6.14 -9.05
CA ALA A 135 21.80 -6.82 -10.17
C ALA A 135 22.50 -5.83 -11.13
N ARG A 136 21.91 -4.65 -11.37
CA ARG A 136 22.49 -3.61 -12.25
C ARG A 136 23.83 -3.07 -11.74
N VAL A 137 24.03 -3.03 -10.43
CA VAL A 137 25.31 -2.60 -9.81
C VAL A 137 26.28 -3.77 -9.56
N GLY A 138 25.96 -4.97 -10.05
CA GLY A 138 26.81 -6.14 -9.95
C GLY A 138 26.75 -6.89 -8.62
N ALA A 139 25.68 -6.71 -7.82
CA ALA A 139 25.44 -7.57 -6.66
C ALA A 139 25.04 -8.99 -7.10
N LYS A 140 25.39 -10.00 -6.29
CA LYS A 140 24.92 -11.38 -6.46
C LYS A 140 23.67 -11.57 -5.62
N VAL A 141 22.52 -11.71 -6.27
CA VAL A 141 21.21 -11.71 -5.60
C VAL A 141 20.64 -13.12 -5.53
N ILE A 142 20.25 -13.56 -4.34
CA ILE A 142 19.38 -14.71 -4.14
C ILE A 142 17.99 -14.19 -3.78
N LEU A 143 17.03 -14.33 -4.69
CA LEU A 143 15.63 -13.98 -4.47
C LEU A 143 14.90 -15.20 -3.86
N SER A 144 14.63 -15.13 -2.56
CA SER A 144 13.97 -16.18 -1.78
C SER A 144 12.47 -15.91 -1.64
N HIS A 145 11.63 -16.90 -1.96
CA HIS A 145 10.18 -16.78 -1.79
C HIS A 145 9.43 -18.12 -1.69
N ARG A 146 8.22 -18.08 -1.12
CA ARG A 146 7.29 -19.22 -0.99
C ARG A 146 6.53 -19.60 -2.26
N ARG A 147 6.59 -18.75 -3.29
CA ARG A 147 5.80 -18.92 -4.52
C ARG A 147 6.43 -19.96 -5.45
N PRO A 148 5.67 -20.52 -6.41
CA PRO A 148 6.26 -21.21 -7.55
C PRO A 148 7.35 -20.34 -8.19
N ARG A 149 8.39 -20.98 -8.73
CA ARG A 149 9.47 -20.26 -9.42
C ARG A 149 8.89 -19.34 -10.49
N LEU A 150 9.35 -18.10 -10.49
CA LEU A 150 9.01 -17.12 -11.51
C LEU A 150 9.47 -17.63 -12.87
N THR A 151 8.56 -17.60 -13.85
CA THR A 151 8.78 -18.15 -15.19
C THR A 151 9.30 -17.13 -16.19
N PHE A 152 9.24 -15.84 -15.85
CA PHE A 152 9.78 -14.77 -16.69
C PHE A 152 11.30 -14.63 -16.53
N PRO A 153 12.01 -14.11 -17.54
CA PRO A 153 13.46 -13.98 -17.49
C PRO A 153 13.89 -12.90 -16.48
N LEU A 154 14.59 -13.33 -15.43
CA LEU A 154 15.26 -12.43 -14.48
C LEU A 154 16.62 -11.97 -15.04
N PRO A 155 17.07 -10.74 -14.71
CA PRO A 155 18.42 -10.28 -15.03
C PRO A 155 19.52 -11.26 -14.61
N CYS A 156 20.62 -11.24 -15.35
CA CYS A 156 21.85 -11.93 -14.95
C CYS A 156 22.27 -11.47 -13.54
N GLY A 157 22.69 -12.41 -12.70
CA GLY A 157 23.07 -12.12 -11.30
C GLY A 157 21.96 -12.36 -10.26
N ILE A 158 20.72 -12.65 -10.70
CA ILE A 158 19.62 -13.03 -9.80
C ILE A 158 19.37 -14.53 -9.89
N GLN A 159 19.46 -15.22 -8.75
CA GLN A 159 19.12 -16.63 -8.59
C GLN A 159 17.88 -16.77 -7.71
N GLN A 160 16.92 -17.62 -8.08
CA GLN A 160 15.75 -17.90 -7.25
C GLN A 160 16.02 -19.06 -6.30
N SER A 161 15.66 -18.89 -5.03
CA SER A 161 15.69 -19.93 -4.01
C SER A 161 14.33 -20.10 -3.34
N SER A 162 14.15 -21.25 -2.67
CA SER A 162 13.02 -21.49 -1.79
C SER A 162 13.06 -20.56 -0.57
N GLU A 163 12.04 -20.60 0.28
CA GLU A 163 11.96 -19.74 1.46
C GLU A 163 13.13 -19.98 2.42
N VAL A 164 13.66 -18.90 3.04
CA VAL A 164 14.56 -18.98 4.19
C VAL A 164 13.80 -19.51 5.40
N VAL A 165 14.31 -20.59 6.01
CA VAL A 165 13.67 -21.25 7.15
C VAL A 165 14.45 -21.11 8.46
N ALA A 166 15.75 -20.82 8.39
CA ALA A 166 16.59 -20.57 9.56
C ALA A 166 17.92 -19.93 9.18
N VAL A 167 18.64 -19.41 10.16
CA VAL A 167 20.08 -19.13 10.09
C VAL A 167 20.80 -20.08 11.05
N GLU A 168 21.76 -20.84 10.51
CA GLU A 168 22.55 -21.83 11.25
C GLU A 168 23.53 -21.15 12.21
N ALA A 169 24.05 -21.89 13.19
CA ALA A 169 24.96 -21.35 14.23
C ALA A 169 26.26 -20.74 13.66
N ASP A 170 26.69 -21.19 12.48
CA ASP A 170 27.84 -20.65 11.76
C ASP A 170 27.51 -19.42 10.89
N GLY A 171 26.26 -18.94 10.92
CA GLY A 171 25.78 -17.78 10.20
C GLY A 171 25.30 -18.07 8.76
N ARG A 172 25.29 -19.33 8.31
CA ARG A 172 24.71 -19.68 6.99
C ARG A 172 23.20 -19.61 7.00
N ILE A 173 22.64 -19.12 5.91
CA ILE A 173 21.19 -19.07 5.68
C ILE A 173 20.77 -20.43 5.13
N ARG A 174 19.81 -21.08 5.77
CA ARG A 174 19.21 -22.35 5.33
C ARG A 174 17.86 -22.10 4.68
N PHE A 175 17.68 -22.67 3.49
CA PHE A 175 16.44 -22.61 2.74
C PHE A 175 15.58 -23.87 2.95
N GLN A 176 14.32 -23.82 2.52
CA GLN A 176 13.36 -24.90 2.69
C GLN A 176 13.76 -26.19 1.97
N ASP A 177 14.54 -26.09 0.89
CA ASP A 177 15.13 -27.22 0.17
C ASP A 177 16.44 -27.76 0.78
N ASP A 178 16.74 -27.37 2.02
CA ASP A 178 17.97 -27.67 2.76
C ASP A 178 19.27 -27.18 2.11
N SER A 179 19.22 -26.38 1.04
CA SER A 179 20.41 -25.67 0.57
C SER A 179 20.86 -24.62 1.59
N ARG A 180 22.16 -24.31 1.58
CA ARG A 180 22.76 -23.28 2.44
C ARG A 180 23.51 -22.25 1.60
N SER A 181 23.45 -20.99 2.01
CA SER A 181 24.26 -19.93 1.41
C SER A 181 24.83 -19.01 2.48
N HIS A 182 26.03 -18.50 2.21
CA HIS A 182 26.51 -17.28 2.87
C HIS A 182 25.97 -16.06 2.12
N ALA A 183 25.79 -14.96 2.85
CA ALA A 183 25.43 -13.67 2.28
C ALA A 183 26.01 -12.53 3.11
N ASP A 184 26.36 -11.43 2.47
CA ASP A 184 26.78 -10.20 3.15
C ASP A 184 25.58 -9.41 3.68
N VAL A 185 24.41 -9.60 3.07
CA VAL A 185 23.16 -8.90 3.40
C VAL A 185 21.97 -9.85 3.35
N LEU A 186 21.12 -9.76 4.38
CA LEU A 186 19.77 -10.32 4.40
C LEU A 186 18.77 -9.17 4.27
N MET A 187 18.15 -9.03 3.10
CA MET A 187 17.23 -7.96 2.73
C MET A 187 15.78 -8.42 2.86
N PHE A 188 15.07 -7.92 3.86
CA PHE A 188 13.65 -8.18 4.05
C PHE A 188 12.80 -7.31 3.11
N CYS A 189 12.21 -7.94 2.10
CA CYS A 189 11.17 -7.38 1.22
C CYS A 189 9.81 -8.01 1.57
N THR A 190 9.56 -8.14 2.88
CA THR A 190 8.48 -8.91 3.50
C THR A 190 7.22 -8.10 3.78
N GLY A 191 7.19 -6.85 3.31
CA GLY A 191 6.04 -5.97 3.38
C GLY A 191 6.01 -5.16 4.68
N TYR A 192 4.82 -4.72 5.03
CA TYR A 192 4.60 -3.76 6.11
C TYR A 192 3.39 -4.18 6.94
N VAL A 193 3.35 -3.68 8.18
CA VAL A 193 2.25 -3.88 9.10
C VAL A 193 1.38 -2.64 9.24
N TYR A 194 0.12 -2.81 9.63
CA TYR A 194 -0.73 -1.70 10.03
C TYR A 194 -0.41 -1.27 11.46
N LYS A 195 -0.15 0.02 11.64
CA LYS A 195 -0.12 0.64 12.97
C LYS A 195 -0.74 2.02 12.90
N PHE A 196 -1.58 2.30 13.89
CA PHE A 196 -2.21 3.58 14.11
C PHE A 196 -2.06 3.92 15.59
N PRO A 197 -0.84 4.27 16.06
CA PRO A 197 -0.55 4.43 17.49
C PRO A 197 -1.32 5.58 18.15
N PHE A 198 -1.90 6.47 17.34
CA PHE A 198 -2.75 7.57 17.76
C PHE A 198 -4.23 7.20 17.90
N LEU A 199 -4.61 5.93 17.68
CA LEU A 199 -5.99 5.45 17.85
C LEU A 199 -6.07 4.41 18.97
N ASP A 200 -7.07 4.52 19.82
CA ASP A 200 -7.49 3.43 20.71
C ASP A 200 -8.46 2.52 19.94
N ALA A 201 -7.93 1.41 19.40
CA ALA A 201 -8.72 0.47 18.63
C ALA A 201 -9.89 -0.12 19.42
N GLY A 202 -9.68 -0.40 20.72
CA GLY A 202 -10.71 -0.96 21.60
C GLY A 202 -11.87 0.01 21.79
N GLN A 203 -11.58 1.30 21.99
CA GLN A 203 -12.60 2.35 22.06
C GLN A 203 -13.39 2.48 20.75
N LEU A 204 -12.74 2.20 19.60
CA LEU A 204 -13.35 2.30 18.28
C LEU A 204 -14.08 1.03 17.83
N GLY A 205 -14.10 -0.02 18.66
CA GLY A 205 -14.64 -1.33 18.28
C GLY A 205 -13.84 -2.00 17.16
N LEU A 206 -12.56 -1.67 17.03
CA LEU A 206 -11.64 -2.16 16.00
C LEU A 206 -10.63 -3.14 16.58
N GLU A 207 -10.24 -4.09 15.74
CA GLU A 207 -9.04 -4.90 15.90
C GLU A 207 -8.03 -4.51 14.82
N ILE A 208 -6.83 -4.10 15.25
CA ILE A 208 -5.70 -3.81 14.38
C ILE A 208 -4.66 -4.90 14.60
N HIS A 209 -4.57 -5.81 13.64
CA HIS A 209 -3.51 -6.83 13.56
C HIS A 209 -2.50 -6.42 12.50
N ASP A 210 -1.35 -7.09 12.45
CA ASP A 210 -0.26 -6.78 11.52
C ASP A 210 -0.71 -6.58 10.07
N HIS A 211 -1.72 -7.31 9.60
CA HIS A 211 -2.12 -7.29 8.20
C HIS A 211 -3.60 -7.02 7.95
N THR A 212 -4.37 -6.71 9.00
CA THR A 212 -5.81 -6.51 8.91
C THR A 212 -6.28 -5.44 9.90
N VAL A 213 -7.24 -4.63 9.48
CA VAL A 213 -7.99 -3.70 10.32
C VAL A 213 -9.46 -4.03 10.13
N SER A 214 -10.18 -4.33 11.21
CA SER A 214 -11.55 -4.81 11.12
C SER A 214 -12.35 -4.55 12.41
N PRO A 215 -13.69 -4.48 12.35
CA PRO A 215 -14.51 -4.39 11.13
C PRO A 215 -14.47 -2.98 10.55
N LEU A 216 -14.43 -2.87 9.23
CA LEU A 216 -14.58 -1.60 8.53
C LEU A 216 -15.64 -1.77 7.45
N TYR A 217 -16.72 -0.99 7.56
CA TYR A 217 -17.75 -0.93 6.54
C TYR A 217 -17.12 -0.44 5.24
N ARG A 218 -17.18 -1.27 4.20
CA ARG A 218 -16.59 -1.01 2.87
C ARG A 218 -15.11 -0.61 2.93
N TYR A 219 -14.35 -1.14 3.90
CA TYR A 219 -12.96 -0.77 4.19
C TYR A 219 -12.71 0.71 4.54
N LEU A 220 -13.76 1.46 4.89
CA LEU A 220 -13.68 2.90 5.09
C LEU A 220 -13.90 3.30 6.54
N LEU A 221 -15.00 2.88 7.18
CA LEU A 221 -15.37 3.43 8.48
C LEU A 221 -15.69 2.33 9.49
N PRO A 222 -15.36 2.51 10.78
CA PRO A 222 -15.86 1.65 11.84
C PRO A 222 -17.39 1.82 11.95
N PRO A 223 -18.18 0.73 12.00
CA PRO A 223 -19.65 0.84 12.03
C PRO A 223 -20.22 1.73 13.13
N ALA A 224 -19.58 1.79 14.30
CA ALA A 224 -19.99 2.62 15.43
C ALA A 224 -19.63 4.12 15.26
N PHE A 225 -18.72 4.46 14.34
CA PHE A 225 -18.15 5.81 14.21
C PHE A 225 -18.20 6.30 12.76
N PRO A 226 -19.39 6.66 12.23
CA PRO A 226 -19.60 7.04 10.83
C PRO A 226 -19.04 8.42 10.42
N SER A 227 -18.25 9.07 11.28
CA SER A 227 -17.47 10.27 10.98
C SER A 227 -15.94 10.05 11.04
N LEU A 228 -15.49 8.81 11.23
CA LEU A 228 -14.09 8.39 11.12
C LEU A 228 -13.89 7.54 9.86
N PHE A 229 -13.03 8.00 8.96
CA PHE A 229 -12.74 7.32 7.71
C PHE A 229 -11.26 6.95 7.60
N PHE A 230 -10.98 5.73 7.15
CA PHE A 230 -9.67 5.26 6.74
C PHE A 230 -9.58 5.33 5.22
N ILE A 231 -8.63 6.12 4.71
CA ILE A 231 -8.41 6.25 3.26
C ILE A 231 -7.16 5.46 2.88
N GLY A 232 -7.29 4.63 1.86
CA GLY A 232 -6.18 3.92 1.24
C GLY A 232 -5.58 2.79 2.07
N ILE A 233 -6.37 2.13 2.93
CA ILE A 233 -5.89 0.95 3.66
C ILE A 233 -5.79 -0.30 2.77
N CYS A 234 -6.48 -0.34 1.63
CA CYS A 234 -6.48 -1.48 0.73
C CYS A 234 -5.18 -1.59 -0.07
N LYS A 235 -4.72 -2.82 -0.32
CA LYS A 235 -3.48 -3.14 -1.03
C LYS A 235 -3.75 -3.57 -2.46
N ILE A 236 -2.77 -3.36 -3.34
CA ILE A 236 -2.81 -3.73 -4.76
C ILE A 236 -4.00 -3.06 -5.45
N ILE A 237 -3.93 -1.74 -5.53
CA ILE A 237 -4.94 -0.86 -6.10
C ILE A 237 -4.28 0.11 -7.11
N CYS A 238 -5.09 0.78 -7.92
CA CYS A 238 -4.73 1.98 -8.66
C CYS A 238 -4.89 3.19 -7.72
N PRO A 239 -3.81 3.79 -7.19
CA PRO A 239 -3.87 4.65 -5.99
C PRO A 239 -4.84 5.83 -6.07
N PHE A 240 -4.50 6.90 -6.80
CA PHE A 240 -5.30 8.13 -6.77
C PHE A 240 -6.73 7.95 -7.27
N PRO A 241 -7.02 7.13 -8.32
CA PRO A 241 -8.40 6.83 -8.70
C PRO A 241 -9.21 6.13 -7.60
N ASN A 242 -8.61 5.16 -6.91
CA ASN A 242 -9.27 4.47 -5.81
C ASN A 242 -9.52 5.43 -4.62
N PHE A 243 -8.51 6.21 -4.23
CA PHE A 243 -8.63 7.19 -3.15
C PHE A 243 -9.70 8.24 -3.47
N ASN A 244 -9.80 8.68 -4.72
CA ASN A 244 -10.87 9.59 -5.15
C ASN A 244 -12.26 8.99 -4.91
N CYS A 245 -12.50 7.74 -5.28
CA CYS A 245 -13.79 7.08 -5.01
C CYS A 245 -14.07 6.96 -3.51
N GLN A 246 -13.06 6.65 -2.69
CA GLN A 246 -13.17 6.57 -1.24
C GLN A 246 -13.55 7.91 -0.61
N VAL A 247 -12.87 8.99 -1.02
CA VAL A 247 -13.13 10.35 -0.51
C VAL A 247 -14.50 10.85 -0.96
N GLN A 248 -14.88 10.65 -2.23
CA GLN A 248 -16.21 11.04 -2.73
C GLN A 248 -17.34 10.34 -1.95
N PHE A 249 -17.21 9.05 -1.68
CA PHE A 249 -18.17 8.33 -0.85
C PHE A 249 -18.21 8.87 0.59
N ALA A 250 -17.05 9.09 1.22
CA ALA A 250 -16.98 9.61 2.58
C ALA A 250 -17.58 11.02 2.70
N LEU A 251 -17.34 11.89 1.71
CA LEU A 251 -17.96 13.22 1.65
C LEU A 251 -19.47 13.14 1.50
N ALA A 252 -19.98 12.24 0.64
CA ALA A 252 -21.41 12.02 0.47
C ALA A 252 -22.08 11.47 1.74
N VAL A 253 -21.36 10.72 2.58
CA VAL A 253 -21.84 10.33 3.91
C VAL A 253 -21.92 11.56 4.83
N LEU A 254 -20.87 12.39 4.85
CA LEU A 254 -20.81 13.56 5.74
C LEU A 254 -21.80 14.67 5.38
N ASP A 255 -22.08 14.88 4.10
CA ASP A 255 -23.07 15.86 3.64
C ASP A 255 -24.53 15.33 3.66
N GLY A 256 -24.71 14.05 3.97
CA GLY A 256 -26.01 13.40 4.10
C GLY A 256 -26.62 12.91 2.78
N SER A 257 -25.89 13.01 1.65
CA SER A 257 -26.32 12.45 0.36
C SER A 257 -26.40 10.92 0.38
N VAL A 258 -25.55 10.27 1.19
CA VAL A 258 -25.58 8.83 1.48
C VAL A 258 -26.10 8.62 2.90
N ILE A 259 -27.24 7.96 3.01
CA ILE A 259 -27.74 7.46 4.30
C ILE A 259 -27.12 6.10 4.54
N LEU A 260 -26.27 6.00 5.57
CA LEU A 260 -25.68 4.73 5.97
C LEU A 260 -26.75 3.78 6.53
N PRO A 261 -26.57 2.46 6.34
CA PRO A 261 -27.35 1.45 7.06
C PRO A 261 -27.17 1.57 8.58
N SER A 262 -27.98 0.85 9.34
CA SER A 262 -27.78 0.74 10.79
C SER A 262 -26.40 0.14 11.10
N GLN A 263 -25.88 0.43 12.30
CA GLN A 263 -24.62 -0.14 12.77
C GLN A 263 -24.56 -1.67 12.62
N ALA A 264 -25.63 -2.37 13.00
CA ALA A 264 -25.70 -3.84 12.91
C ALA A 264 -25.65 -4.34 11.45
N GLU A 265 -26.27 -3.62 10.50
CA GLU A 265 -26.20 -3.96 9.08
C GLU A 265 -24.79 -3.73 8.52
N MET A 266 -24.13 -2.64 8.93
CA MET A 266 -22.74 -2.36 8.53
C MET A 266 -21.75 -3.40 9.09
N GLU A 267 -21.92 -3.81 10.35
CA GLU A 267 -21.13 -4.88 10.99
C GLU A 267 -21.32 -6.21 10.25
N GLU A 268 -22.56 -6.57 9.93
CA GLU A 268 -22.88 -7.79 9.18
C GLU A 268 -22.28 -7.78 7.78
N GLU A 269 -22.37 -6.65 7.05
CA GLU A 269 -21.77 -6.50 5.73
C GLU A 269 -20.24 -6.65 5.78
N ALA A 270 -19.57 -5.96 6.72
CA ALA A 270 -18.12 -6.05 6.88
C ALA A 270 -17.67 -7.48 7.26
N ARG A 271 -18.43 -8.16 8.13
CA ARG A 271 -18.18 -9.55 8.51
C ARG A 271 -18.34 -10.50 7.32
N ARG A 272 -19.43 -10.35 6.56
CA ARG A 272 -19.72 -11.18 5.39
C ARG A 272 -18.63 -11.04 4.34
N GLU A 273 -18.23 -9.82 4.01
CA GLU A 273 -17.18 -9.54 3.04
C GLU A 273 -15.85 -10.22 3.42
N LEU A 274 -15.49 -10.16 4.70
CA LEU A 274 -14.28 -10.82 5.19
C LEU A 274 -14.39 -12.36 5.11
N GLN A 275 -15.54 -12.93 5.50
CA GLN A 275 -15.78 -14.37 5.44
C GLN A 275 -15.79 -14.91 4.01
N GLU A 276 -16.30 -14.15 3.05
CA GLU A 276 -16.26 -14.50 1.62
C GLU A 276 -14.83 -14.57 1.09
N LYS A 277 -13.91 -13.71 1.56
CA LYS A 277 -12.48 -13.84 1.23
C LYS A 277 -11.87 -15.09 1.85
N VAL A 278 -12.15 -15.35 3.12
CA VAL A 278 -11.63 -16.55 3.82
C VAL A 278 -12.14 -17.83 3.16
N SER A 279 -13.42 -17.91 2.78
CA SER A 279 -14.01 -19.09 2.13
C SER A 279 -13.43 -19.36 0.74
N ARG A 280 -12.97 -18.31 0.04
CA ARG A 280 -12.17 -18.41 -1.21
C ARG A 280 -10.71 -18.84 -0.97
N GLY A 281 -10.29 -19.06 0.28
CA GLY A 281 -8.93 -19.45 0.63
C GLY A 281 -7.93 -18.30 0.69
N VAL A 282 -8.40 -17.05 0.78
CA VAL A 282 -7.52 -15.88 0.93
C VAL A 282 -6.86 -15.93 2.32
N GLU A 283 -5.53 -15.96 2.34
CA GLU A 283 -4.75 -15.89 3.58
C GLU A 283 -5.02 -14.59 4.35
N GLN A 284 -4.95 -14.63 5.68
CA GLN A 284 -5.22 -13.49 6.56
C GLN A 284 -4.45 -12.22 6.14
N ARG A 285 -3.18 -12.36 5.77
CA ARG A 285 -2.32 -11.25 5.32
C ARG A 285 -2.73 -10.58 4.00
N HIS A 286 -3.67 -11.18 3.27
CA HIS A 286 -4.17 -10.73 1.99
C HIS A 286 -5.64 -10.27 2.03
N LEU A 287 -6.29 -10.24 3.20
CA LEU A 287 -7.70 -9.88 3.30
C LEU A 287 -7.99 -8.45 2.85
N LEU A 288 -7.04 -7.53 3.03
CA LEU A 288 -7.13 -6.15 2.54
C LEU A 288 -6.55 -5.97 1.13
N VAL A 289 -6.24 -7.04 0.40
CA VAL A 289 -5.89 -6.96 -1.03
C VAL A 289 -7.18 -6.87 -1.84
N LEU A 290 -7.25 -5.89 -2.75
CA LEU A 290 -8.36 -5.77 -3.71
C LEU A 290 -7.98 -6.33 -5.09
N ASP A 291 -6.81 -6.00 -5.63
CA ASP A 291 -6.40 -6.42 -6.97
C ASP A 291 -7.49 -6.16 -8.04
N GLN A 292 -8.10 -7.18 -8.64
CA GLN A 292 -9.17 -6.99 -9.62
C GLN A 292 -10.50 -6.58 -8.98
N ASP A 293 -10.74 -6.94 -7.72
CA ASP A 293 -11.97 -6.61 -6.98
C ASP A 293 -12.07 -5.08 -6.74
N GLN A 294 -10.97 -4.33 -6.92
CA GLN A 294 -10.95 -2.87 -6.73
C GLN A 294 -11.92 -2.13 -7.66
N TRP A 295 -12.18 -2.66 -8.86
CA TRP A 295 -12.98 -1.96 -9.87
C TRP A 295 -14.46 -2.01 -9.51
N ASP A 296 -14.92 -3.18 -9.06
CA ASP A 296 -16.28 -3.35 -8.58
C ASP A 296 -16.48 -2.65 -7.23
N TYR A 297 -15.45 -2.63 -6.37
CA TYR A 297 -15.43 -1.80 -5.17
C TYR A 297 -15.61 -0.30 -5.49
N CYS A 298 -14.78 0.27 -6.38
CA CYS A 298 -14.91 1.68 -6.75
C CYS A 298 -16.27 1.98 -7.40
N ARG A 299 -16.82 1.05 -8.20
CA ARG A 299 -18.15 1.17 -8.79
C ARG A 299 -19.24 1.15 -7.72
N SER A 300 -19.16 0.28 -6.72
CA SER A 300 -20.17 0.20 -5.65
C SER A 300 -20.18 1.45 -4.75
N LEU A 301 -19.03 2.10 -4.58
CA LEU A 301 -18.94 3.41 -3.94
C LEU A 301 -19.59 4.50 -4.81
N ALA A 302 -19.28 4.50 -6.11
CA ALA A 302 -19.84 5.44 -7.09
C ALA A 302 -21.36 5.35 -7.19
N ASP A 303 -21.90 4.13 -7.29
CA ASP A 303 -23.34 3.87 -7.36
C ASP A 303 -24.04 4.29 -6.07
N ALA A 304 -23.44 4.01 -4.90
CA ALA A 304 -24.03 4.37 -3.61
C ALA A 304 -24.06 5.88 -3.37
N ALA A 305 -23.00 6.60 -3.76
CA ALA A 305 -22.87 8.04 -3.56
C ALA A 305 -23.25 8.88 -4.79
N ASN A 306 -23.76 8.25 -5.85
CA ASN A 306 -24.22 8.89 -7.08
C ASN A 306 -23.17 9.82 -7.74
N PHE A 307 -21.91 9.40 -7.78
CA PHE A 307 -20.84 10.07 -8.53
C PHE A 307 -20.40 9.25 -9.75
N PRO A 308 -19.79 9.85 -10.79
CA PRO A 308 -19.37 9.11 -11.99
C PRO A 308 -18.36 8.00 -11.67
N PRO A 309 -18.56 6.76 -12.16
CA PRO A 309 -17.61 5.67 -11.94
C PRO A 309 -16.28 5.93 -12.67
N LEU A 310 -15.23 5.21 -12.26
CA LEU A 310 -13.93 5.29 -12.94
C LEU A 310 -14.05 4.88 -14.42
N CYS A 311 -13.38 5.64 -15.29
CA CYS A 311 -13.39 5.40 -16.73
C CYS A 311 -12.87 3.98 -17.07
N PRO A 312 -13.60 3.20 -17.90
CA PRO A 312 -13.18 1.85 -18.32
C PRO A 312 -11.76 1.76 -18.89
N ALA A 313 -11.29 2.81 -19.58
CA ALA A 313 -9.94 2.89 -20.12
C ALA A 313 -8.87 2.74 -19.04
N VAL A 314 -9.10 3.26 -17.83
CA VAL A 314 -8.16 3.15 -16.70
C VAL A 314 -8.03 1.70 -16.24
N CYS A 315 -9.15 0.97 -16.16
CA CYS A 315 -9.15 -0.46 -15.83
C CYS A 315 -8.43 -1.29 -16.90
N SER A 316 -8.76 -1.07 -18.16
CA SER A 316 -8.11 -1.74 -19.30
C SER A 316 -6.60 -1.48 -19.33
N LEU A 317 -6.18 -0.23 -19.17
CA LEU A 317 -4.77 0.16 -19.14
C LEU A 317 -4.02 -0.45 -17.94
N TYR A 318 -4.65 -0.50 -16.75
CA TYR A 318 -4.06 -1.15 -15.58
C TYR A 318 -3.78 -2.63 -15.85
N LYS A 319 -4.73 -3.33 -16.48
CA LYS A 319 -4.58 -4.75 -16.87
C LYS A 319 -3.47 -4.94 -17.91
N GLU A 320 -3.40 -4.06 -18.91
CA GLU A 320 -2.32 -4.09 -19.91
C GLU A 320 -0.94 -3.89 -19.26
N VAL A 321 -0.78 -2.89 -18.39
CA VAL A 321 0.50 -2.64 -17.70
C VAL A 321 0.88 -3.83 -16.81
N ALA A 322 -0.09 -4.46 -16.14
CA ALA A 322 0.15 -5.67 -15.36
C ALA A 322 0.64 -6.84 -16.26
N HIS A 323 0.02 -7.00 -17.43
CA HIS A 323 0.43 -7.99 -18.43
C HIS A 323 1.86 -7.71 -18.95
N GLN A 324 2.16 -6.47 -19.36
CA GLN A 324 3.48 -6.08 -19.86
C GLN A 324 4.58 -6.28 -18.81
N ARG A 325 4.28 -6.01 -17.53
CA ARG A 325 5.22 -6.30 -16.44
C ARG A 325 5.55 -7.79 -16.32
N GLN A 326 4.59 -8.67 -16.62
CA GLN A 326 4.80 -10.12 -16.57
C GLN A 326 5.64 -10.63 -17.75
N ILE A 327 5.39 -10.14 -18.97
CA ILE A 327 6.09 -10.63 -20.17
C ILE A 327 7.40 -9.89 -20.45
N HIS A 328 7.53 -8.64 -20.00
CA HIS A 328 8.71 -7.77 -20.23
C HIS A 328 9.14 -7.04 -18.95
N PRO A 329 9.48 -7.75 -17.85
CA PRO A 329 9.76 -7.15 -16.53
C PRO A 329 10.90 -6.11 -16.54
N GLN A 330 11.84 -6.21 -17.49
CA GLN A 330 12.96 -5.27 -17.60
C GLN A 330 12.62 -4.01 -18.40
N ASN A 331 11.67 -4.09 -19.33
CA ASN A 331 11.46 -3.07 -20.37
C ASN A 331 10.03 -2.49 -20.37
N TYR A 332 9.10 -3.02 -19.57
CA TYR A 332 7.71 -2.52 -19.54
C TYR A 332 7.65 -1.02 -19.24
N ARG A 333 8.63 -0.48 -18.50
CA ARG A 333 8.73 0.95 -18.17
C ARG A 333 9.11 1.85 -19.34
N MET A 334 9.58 1.28 -20.45
CA MET A 334 9.90 2.03 -21.68
C MET A 334 8.67 2.27 -22.56
N ARG A 335 7.54 1.62 -22.25
CA ARG A 335 6.28 1.81 -22.97
C ARG A 335 5.58 3.07 -22.48
N ASN A 336 5.09 3.86 -23.43
CA ASN A 336 4.26 5.02 -23.16
C ASN A 336 2.83 4.78 -23.62
N TYR A 337 1.89 5.36 -22.89
CA TYR A 337 0.46 5.20 -23.06
C TYR A 337 -0.21 6.57 -23.04
N ARG A 338 -1.23 6.73 -23.87
CA ARG A 338 -2.07 7.93 -23.92
C ARG A 338 -3.53 7.54 -23.81
N LEU A 339 -4.26 8.16 -22.88
CA LEU A 339 -5.72 8.04 -22.83
C LEU A 339 -6.32 8.89 -23.96
N LEU A 340 -7.27 8.33 -24.71
CA LEU A 340 -7.95 9.01 -25.82
C LEU A 340 -9.39 9.39 -25.45
N SER A 341 -10.06 8.52 -24.68
CA SER A 341 -11.43 8.69 -24.23
C SER A 341 -11.65 7.90 -22.94
N ASP A 342 -12.89 7.89 -22.44
CA ASP A 342 -13.26 7.09 -21.27
C ASP A 342 -13.11 5.58 -21.50
N THR A 343 -13.08 5.13 -22.76
CA THR A 343 -13.03 3.72 -23.14
C THR A 343 -11.76 3.32 -23.87
N GLU A 344 -10.98 4.27 -24.38
CA GLU A 344 -9.86 3.99 -25.28
C GLU A 344 -8.54 4.61 -24.81
N TRP A 345 -7.47 3.88 -25.08
CA TRP A 345 -6.09 4.30 -24.90
C TRP A 345 -5.25 3.72 -26.04
N GLU A 346 -4.10 4.33 -26.29
CA GLU A 346 -3.14 3.87 -27.29
C GLU A 346 -1.73 3.78 -26.71
N LEU A 347 -0.87 3.01 -27.40
CA LEU A 347 0.58 3.07 -27.20
C LEU A 347 1.14 4.29 -27.92
N ARG A 348 2.02 5.01 -27.24
CA ARG A 348 2.80 6.11 -27.82
C ARG A 348 4.22 5.60 -28.07
N ASP A 349 4.71 5.83 -29.27
CA ASP A 349 6.09 5.52 -29.68
C ASP A 349 7.12 6.31 -28.87
#